data_AF-A0A241VSP1-F1
#
_entry.id   AF-A0A241VSP1-F1
#
_cell.length_a   1.000
_cell.length_b   1.000
_cell.length_c   1.000
_cell.angle_alpha   90.00
_cell.angle_beta   90.00
_cell.angle_gamma   90.00
#
_symmetry.space_group_name_H-M   'P 1'
#
loop_
_entity.id
_entity.type
_entity.pdbx_description
1 polymer ?
#
loop_
_entity_poly.entity_id
_entity_poly.type
_entity_poly.pdbx_seq_one_letter_code
_entity_poly.pdbx_strand_id
1 'polypeptide(L)'
;MEQSFACAPHIPQDVFIARFQSDTTNQLNTPNSVVDLSAENFIFRSSLDEFRYSKPTEWQSSFPIKKIAKDQLIIGLAYAPDGTNANEYQIVSFATLNCENDRVNISKPVAPFLAWNKQTSNCMHRNNETVEILDGFIEHDQDYYLAKIQEKYPTCEKLREAFPSSSVENKEHTSSSVFKVLWEKLIKWLKFWL
;
A
#
# COMPACT_ATOMS: atom_id res chain seq x y z
N MET A 1 -21.31 -0.14 32.39
CA MET A 1 -20.92 1.11 31.73
C MET A 1 -20.13 0.72 30.49
N GLU A 2 -20.81 0.63 29.34
CA GLU A 2 -20.14 0.44 28.06
C GLU A 2 -19.35 1.72 27.75
N GLN A 3 -18.03 1.62 27.75
CA GLN A 3 -17.21 2.60 27.06
C GLN A 3 -17.53 2.45 25.57
N SER A 4 -18.37 3.35 25.05
CA SER A 4 -18.48 3.62 23.63
C SER A 4 -17.10 4.10 23.16
N PHE A 5 -16.22 3.17 22.82
CA PHE A 5 -15.05 3.49 22.01
C PHE A 5 -15.60 4.03 20.69
N ALA A 6 -15.45 5.34 20.49
CA ALA A 6 -15.66 5.96 19.20
C ALA A 6 -14.70 5.28 18.23
N CYS A 7 -15.19 4.28 17.51
CA CYS A 7 -14.43 3.65 16.45
C CYS A 7 -14.29 4.68 15.33
N ALA A 8 -13.05 5.09 15.05
CA ALA A 8 -12.74 5.78 13.81
C ALA A 8 -12.54 4.71 12.73
N PRO A 9 -13.21 4.81 11.57
CA PRO A 9 -12.88 3.96 10.43
C PRO A 9 -11.48 4.34 9.91
N HIS A 10 -10.89 3.45 9.14
CA HIS A 10 -9.69 3.78 8.37
C HIS A 10 -9.92 5.01 7.50
N ILE A 11 -8.82 5.67 7.13
CA ILE A 11 -8.84 6.84 6.25
C ILE A 11 -8.04 6.55 4.97
N PRO A 12 -8.23 7.32 3.89
CA PRO A 12 -7.49 7.09 2.65
C PRO A 12 -5.97 7.10 2.81
N GLN A 13 -5.44 7.84 3.80
CA GLN A 13 -4.00 7.90 4.10
C GLN A 13 -3.41 6.58 4.62
N ASP A 14 -4.26 5.63 5.04
CA ASP A 14 -3.87 4.29 5.47
C ASP A 14 -3.66 3.34 4.27
N VAL A 15 -4.02 3.77 3.06
CA VAL A 15 -3.96 2.92 1.86
C VAL A 15 -2.55 2.85 1.31
N PHE A 16 -2.01 1.64 1.22
CA PHE A 16 -0.74 1.36 0.58
C PHE A 16 -0.90 0.39 -0.60
N ILE A 17 0.03 0.46 -1.55
CA ILE A 17 0.27 -0.58 -2.56
C ILE A 17 1.69 -1.11 -2.35
N ALA A 18 1.87 -2.41 -2.50
CA ALA A 18 3.17 -3.05 -2.39
C ALA A 18 3.22 -4.35 -3.21
N ARG A 19 4.42 -4.93 -3.32
CA ARG A 19 4.65 -6.32 -3.75
C ARG A 19 4.77 -7.20 -2.52
N PHE A 20 3.96 -8.24 -2.45
CA PHE A 20 4.08 -9.25 -1.40
C PHE A 20 5.32 -10.12 -1.62
N GLN A 21 6.17 -10.29 -0.61
CA GLN A 21 7.36 -11.15 -0.71
C GLN A 21 7.20 -12.45 0.06
N SER A 22 6.89 -12.36 1.35
CA SER A 22 6.68 -13.51 2.22
C SER A 22 5.94 -13.11 3.49
N ASP A 23 5.48 -14.10 4.23
CA ASP A 23 5.00 -13.94 5.59
C ASP A 23 5.67 -14.97 6.50
N THR A 24 6.10 -14.52 7.68
CA THR A 24 6.62 -15.40 8.73
C THR A 24 5.61 -15.43 9.86
N THR A 25 4.90 -16.56 10.00
CA THR A 25 4.08 -16.81 11.18
C THR A 25 5.01 -17.14 12.35
N ASN A 26 5.02 -16.30 13.39
CA ASN A 26 5.74 -16.63 14.61
C ASN A 26 5.12 -17.90 15.23
N GLN A 27 5.90 -18.97 15.33
CA GLN A 27 5.45 -20.34 15.64
C GLN A 27 4.92 -20.57 17.07
N LEU A 28 4.49 -19.55 17.82
CA LEU A 28 3.89 -19.75 19.14
C LEU A 28 2.69 -18.83 19.37
N ASN A 29 1.49 -19.29 18.99
CA ASN A 29 0.19 -18.84 19.51
C ASN A 29 -0.13 -17.32 19.45
N THR A 30 0.60 -16.52 18.68
CA THR A 30 0.25 -15.13 18.43
C THR A 30 -0.31 -14.96 17.01
N PRO A 31 -1.41 -14.20 16.84
CA PRO A 31 -2.01 -13.95 15.52
C PRO A 31 -1.16 -13.01 14.65
N ASN A 32 -0.05 -12.50 15.19
CA ASN A 32 0.79 -11.49 14.56
C ASN A 32 1.85 -12.17 13.67
N SER A 33 1.69 -12.02 12.36
CA SER A 33 2.67 -12.45 11.36
C SER A 33 3.47 -11.24 10.89
N VAL A 34 4.79 -11.40 10.76
CA VAL A 34 5.63 -10.38 10.10
C VAL A 34 5.50 -10.59 8.60
N VAL A 35 5.20 -9.50 7.89
CA VAL A 35 4.96 -9.48 6.45
C VAL A 35 6.12 -8.77 5.78
N ASP A 36 6.73 -9.44 4.81
CA ASP A 36 7.77 -8.85 3.98
C ASP A 36 7.13 -8.28 2.71
N LEU A 37 7.32 -6.98 2.50
CA LEU A 37 6.79 -6.20 1.39
C LEU A 37 7.95 -5.50 0.69
N SER A 38 7.82 -5.33 -0.62
CA SER A 38 8.76 -4.50 -1.39
C SER A 38 8.02 -3.49 -2.26
N ALA A 39 8.75 -2.45 -2.68
CA ALA A 39 8.21 -1.35 -3.48
C ALA A 39 6.96 -0.70 -2.85
N GLU A 40 6.87 -0.73 -1.52
CA GLU A 40 5.74 -0.23 -0.76
C GLU A 40 5.59 1.29 -0.87
N ASN A 41 4.35 1.74 -1.04
CA ASN A 41 4.05 3.17 -1.08
C ASN A 41 2.62 3.46 -0.61
N PHE A 42 2.45 4.49 0.21
CA PHE A 42 1.13 5.00 0.59
C PHE A 42 0.60 5.93 -0.49
N ILE A 43 -0.49 5.54 -1.14
CA ILE A 43 -0.84 6.11 -2.45
C ILE A 43 -1.69 7.38 -2.39
N PHE A 44 -2.37 7.62 -1.27
CA PHE A 44 -3.24 8.78 -1.04
C PHE A 44 -2.72 9.72 0.06
N ARG A 45 -1.50 9.49 0.57
CA ARG A 45 -0.84 10.45 1.46
C ARG A 45 -0.43 11.69 0.69
N SER A 46 -0.55 12.85 1.33
CA SER A 46 0.00 14.10 0.81
C SER A 46 1.52 14.16 1.06
N SER A 47 2.21 15.08 0.38
CA SER A 47 3.63 15.33 0.64
C SER A 47 3.91 15.81 2.07
N LEU A 48 2.95 16.46 2.73
CA LEU A 48 3.05 16.84 4.13
C LEU A 48 2.97 15.62 5.07
N ASP A 49 2.21 14.61 4.68
CA ASP A 49 2.07 13.37 5.45
C ASP A 49 3.37 12.55 5.36
N GLU A 50 4.08 12.59 4.23
CA GLU A 50 5.38 11.92 4.07
C GLU A 50 6.46 12.46 5.03
N PHE A 51 6.35 13.72 5.47
CA PHE A 51 7.21 14.28 6.52
C PHE A 51 6.75 13.88 7.93
N ARG A 52 5.45 13.67 8.13
CA ARG A 52 4.87 13.32 9.44
C ARG A 52 5.04 11.86 9.80
N TYR A 53 4.95 10.99 8.81
CA TYR A 53 5.02 9.54 9.00
C TYR A 53 6.40 9.04 8.58
N SER A 54 7.05 8.26 9.44
CA SER A 54 8.28 7.59 9.03
C SER A 54 7.97 6.48 8.03
N LYS A 55 9.00 6.12 7.25
CA LYS A 55 8.93 4.96 6.37
C LYS A 55 8.79 3.69 7.21
N PRO A 56 7.84 2.80 6.88
CA PRO A 56 7.71 1.50 7.54
C PRO A 56 9.04 0.73 7.45
N THR A 57 9.51 0.19 8.57
CA THR A 57 10.61 -0.79 8.57
C THR A 57 10.12 -2.20 8.85
N GLU A 58 8.94 -2.33 9.46
CA GLU A 58 8.32 -3.61 9.77
C GLU A 58 6.81 -3.53 9.52
N TRP A 59 6.28 -4.59 8.91
CA TRP A 59 4.85 -4.76 8.68
C TRP A 59 4.35 -5.98 9.44
N GLN A 60 3.33 -5.78 10.26
CA GLN A 60 2.71 -6.83 11.04
C GLN A 60 1.27 -7.02 10.60
N SER A 61 0.82 -8.27 10.54
CA SER A 61 -0.56 -8.64 10.24
C SER A 61 -1.15 -9.39 11.43
N SER A 62 -2.33 -9.02 11.88
CA SER A 62 -3.06 -9.70 12.97
C SER A 62 -3.95 -10.84 12.47
N PHE A 63 -3.82 -11.19 11.20
CA PHE A 63 -4.53 -12.29 10.55
C PHE A 63 -3.55 -13.19 9.78
N PRO A 64 -3.86 -14.48 9.65
CA PRO A 64 -3.03 -15.40 8.88
C PRO A 64 -3.11 -15.06 7.39
N ILE A 65 -1.95 -14.87 6.75
CA ILE A 65 -1.86 -14.70 5.31
C ILE A 65 -1.84 -16.10 4.68
N LYS A 66 -2.79 -16.37 3.80
CA LYS A 66 -2.84 -17.65 3.08
C LYS A 66 -2.89 -17.37 1.59
N LYS A 67 -2.04 -18.06 0.82
CA LYS A 67 -2.14 -18.17 -0.64
C LYS A 67 -1.96 -16.86 -1.42
N ILE A 68 -0.97 -16.04 -1.04
CA ILE A 68 -0.51 -14.92 -1.88
C ILE A 68 0.82 -15.32 -2.52
N ALA A 69 0.91 -15.16 -3.84
CA ALA A 69 2.14 -15.47 -4.56
C ALA A 69 3.19 -14.38 -4.30
N LYS A 70 4.46 -14.79 -4.25
CA LYS A 70 5.59 -13.85 -4.25
C LYS A 70 5.50 -12.90 -5.45
N ASP A 71 5.86 -11.64 -5.23
CA ASP A 71 5.79 -10.51 -6.15
C ASP A 71 4.36 -10.17 -6.62
N GLN A 72 3.31 -10.71 -6.00
CA GLN A 72 1.93 -10.29 -6.29
C GLN A 72 1.74 -8.83 -5.82
N LEU A 73 1.13 -8.00 -6.67
CA LEU A 73 0.70 -6.66 -6.24
C LEU A 73 -0.48 -6.79 -5.29
N ILE A 74 -0.38 -6.08 -4.17
CA ILE A 74 -1.43 -5.96 -3.17
C ILE A 74 -1.75 -4.50 -2.92
N ILE A 75 -3.00 -4.23 -2.57
CA ILE A 75 -3.46 -2.97 -2.00
C ILE A 75 -4.02 -3.25 -0.62
N GLY A 76 -3.62 -2.48 0.37
CA GLY A 76 -3.99 -2.74 1.75
C GLY A 76 -4.20 -1.49 2.57
N LEU A 77 -4.68 -1.72 3.78
CA LEU A 77 -4.86 -0.72 4.81
C LEU A 77 -3.87 -1.00 5.93
N ALA A 78 -3.12 0.02 6.34
CA ALA A 78 -2.20 -0.08 7.46
C ALA A 78 -2.04 1.24 8.20
N TYR A 79 -1.78 1.13 9.50
CA TYR A 79 -1.54 2.27 10.38
C TYR A 79 -0.39 1.96 11.35
N ALA A 80 0.28 3.00 11.83
CA ALA A 80 1.22 2.87 12.95
C ALA A 80 0.41 2.89 14.26
N PRO A 81 0.35 1.78 15.03
CA PRO A 81 -0.50 1.67 16.21
C PRO A 81 -0.03 2.56 17.36
N ASP A 82 1.28 2.80 17.44
CA ASP A 82 1.87 3.74 18.37
C ASP A 82 2.42 4.92 17.56
N GLY A 83 1.77 6.07 17.67
CA GLY A 83 2.20 7.30 16.98
C GLY A 83 3.62 7.76 17.36
N THR A 84 4.23 7.11 18.37
CA THR A 84 5.62 7.34 18.79
C THR A 84 6.62 6.34 18.22
N ASN A 85 6.20 5.11 17.86
CA ASN A 85 7.02 4.10 17.19
C ASN A 85 6.65 4.03 15.72
N ALA A 86 7.01 5.07 14.99
CA ALA A 86 6.53 5.33 13.63
C ALA A 86 6.94 4.25 12.59
N ASN A 87 7.84 3.31 12.94
CA ASN A 87 8.43 2.36 12.01
C ASN A 87 7.70 1.00 11.93
N GLU A 88 6.84 0.69 12.89
CA GLU A 88 6.06 -0.55 12.94
C GLU A 88 4.63 -0.29 12.44
N TYR A 89 4.25 -0.94 11.35
CA TYR A 89 2.93 -0.77 10.75
C TYR A 89 2.08 -2.02 10.92
N GLN A 90 0.86 -1.83 11.41
CA GLN A 90 -0.15 -2.87 11.50
C GLN A 90 -1.01 -2.86 10.23
N ILE A 91 -0.88 -3.92 9.42
CA ILE A 91 -1.79 -4.24 8.32
C ILE A 91 -3.09 -4.77 8.93
N VAL A 92 -4.22 -4.16 8.54
CA VAL A 92 -5.55 -4.59 9.01
C VAL A 92 -6.24 -5.52 8.02
N SER A 93 -6.00 -5.33 6.73
CA SER A 93 -6.44 -6.19 5.65
C SER A 93 -5.76 -5.74 4.35
N PHE A 94 -5.75 -6.60 3.36
CA PHE A 94 -5.34 -6.25 2.00
C PHE A 94 -6.10 -7.10 0.98
N ALA A 95 -6.00 -6.72 -0.28
CA ALA A 95 -6.53 -7.44 -1.43
C ALA A 95 -5.47 -7.50 -2.54
N THR A 96 -5.61 -8.45 -3.46
CA THR A 96 -4.75 -8.47 -4.65
C THR A 96 -5.14 -7.35 -5.60
N LEU A 97 -4.16 -6.61 -6.08
CA LEU A 97 -4.32 -5.59 -7.10
C LEU A 97 -3.92 -6.17 -8.46
N ASN A 98 -4.89 -6.32 -9.34
CA ASN A 98 -4.68 -6.85 -10.68
C ASN A 98 -4.76 -5.71 -11.70
N CYS A 99 -4.02 -5.84 -12.80
CA CYS A 99 -4.15 -4.95 -13.92
C CYS A 99 -4.19 -5.74 -15.22
N GLU A 100 -5.28 -5.57 -15.95
CA GLU A 100 -5.53 -6.24 -17.22
C GLU A 100 -6.15 -5.25 -18.20
N ASN A 101 -5.68 -5.23 -19.45
CA ASN A 101 -6.16 -4.31 -20.48
C ASN A 101 -6.13 -2.83 -20.02
N ASP A 102 -5.05 -2.44 -19.33
CA ASP A 102 -4.84 -1.12 -18.74
C ASP A 102 -5.91 -0.68 -17.73
N ARG A 103 -6.62 -1.64 -17.14
CA ARG A 103 -7.60 -1.39 -16.08
C ARG A 103 -7.19 -2.06 -14.79
N VAL A 104 -7.17 -1.27 -13.72
CA VAL A 104 -6.90 -1.74 -12.37
C VAL A 104 -8.16 -2.31 -11.74
N ASN A 105 -8.06 -3.52 -11.20
CA ASN A 105 -9.13 -4.20 -10.47
C ASN A 105 -8.62 -4.68 -9.12
N ILE A 106 -9.47 -4.65 -8.11
CA ILE A 106 -9.17 -5.08 -6.75
C ILE A 106 -10.00 -6.33 -6.43
N SER A 107 -9.36 -7.35 -5.87
CA SER A 107 -10.08 -8.54 -5.39
C SER A 107 -10.71 -8.29 -4.01
N LYS A 108 -11.40 -9.30 -3.48
CA LYS A 108 -11.95 -9.20 -2.12
C LYS A 108 -10.82 -9.12 -1.08
N PRO A 109 -11.01 -8.37 0.01
CA PRO A 109 -10.09 -8.37 1.14
C PRO A 109 -9.83 -9.78 1.67
N VAL A 110 -8.61 -10.04 2.12
CA VAL A 110 -8.22 -11.34 2.68
C VAL A 110 -8.73 -11.55 4.11
N ALA A 111 -8.98 -10.46 4.84
CA ALA A 111 -9.44 -10.50 6.22
C ALA A 111 -10.56 -9.48 6.48
N PRO A 112 -11.53 -9.80 7.36
CA PRO A 112 -12.49 -8.82 7.87
C PRO A 112 -11.78 -7.67 8.55
N PHE A 113 -12.30 -6.46 8.38
CA PHE A 113 -11.73 -5.27 9.00
C PHE A 113 -12.84 -4.30 9.43
N LEU A 114 -12.45 -3.32 10.22
CA LEU A 114 -13.33 -2.31 10.75
C LEU A 114 -13.58 -1.24 9.68
N ALA A 115 -14.84 -1.05 9.31
CA ALA A 115 -15.22 -0.22 8.18
C ALA A 115 -16.47 0.60 8.50
N TRP A 116 -16.57 1.78 7.90
CA TRP A 116 -17.76 2.62 7.98
C TRP A 116 -18.90 2.00 7.17
N ASN A 117 -20.05 1.80 7.80
CA ASN A 117 -21.28 1.46 7.09
C ASN A 117 -22.08 2.75 6.82
N LYS A 118 -22.08 3.20 5.56
CA LYS A 118 -22.79 4.40 5.12
C LYS A 118 -24.31 4.31 5.29
N GLN A 119 -24.89 3.11 5.27
CA GLN A 119 -26.35 2.92 5.41
C GLN A 119 -26.80 3.07 6.86
N THR A 120 -26.01 2.57 7.80
CA THR A 120 -26.32 2.59 9.24
C THR A 120 -25.58 3.68 10.00
N SER A 121 -24.72 4.45 9.32
CA SER A 121 -23.91 5.54 9.88
C SER A 121 -23.15 5.13 11.14
N ASN A 122 -22.54 3.95 11.12
CA ASN A 122 -21.73 3.46 12.22
C ASN A 122 -20.56 2.61 11.71
N CYS A 123 -19.53 2.47 12.55
CA CYS A 123 -18.44 1.55 12.30
C CYS A 123 -18.77 0.16 12.82
N MET A 124 -18.41 -0.85 12.05
CA MET A 124 -18.55 -2.25 12.46
C MET A 124 -17.48 -3.11 11.79
N HIS A 125 -17.11 -4.22 12.42
CA HIS A 125 -16.29 -5.23 11.77
C HIS A 125 -17.10 -5.85 10.64
N ARG A 126 -16.68 -5.62 9.40
CA ARG A 126 -17.37 -6.09 8.20
C ARG A 126 -16.72 -7.35 7.69
N ASN A 127 -17.56 -8.32 7.29
CA ASN A 127 -17.12 -9.53 6.61
C ASN A 127 -16.44 -9.14 5.28
N ASN A 128 -15.27 -9.70 5.02
CA ASN A 128 -14.46 -9.47 3.83
C ASN A 128 -15.13 -9.90 2.51
N GLU A 129 -16.20 -10.69 2.56
CA GLU A 129 -17.02 -11.00 1.37
C GLU A 129 -17.94 -9.83 0.99
N THR A 130 -18.33 -9.00 1.97
CA THR A 130 -19.41 -8.00 1.87
C THR A 130 -18.93 -6.56 1.78
N VAL A 131 -17.65 -6.31 2.04
CA VAL A 131 -17.05 -4.98 1.99
C VAL A 131 -15.84 -5.00 1.09
N GLU A 132 -15.70 -3.96 0.29
CA GLU A 132 -14.53 -3.72 -0.54
C GLU A 132 -13.43 -3.01 0.26
N ILE A 133 -12.15 -3.23 -0.05
CA ILE A 133 -11.03 -2.70 0.76
C ILE A 133 -11.02 -1.17 0.81
N LEU A 134 -11.54 -0.50 -0.23
CA LEU A 134 -11.61 0.97 -0.34
C LEU A 134 -13.00 1.55 -0.08
N ASP A 135 -13.99 0.72 0.30
CA ASP A 135 -15.36 1.20 0.60
C ASP A 135 -15.59 1.41 2.10
N GLY A 136 -14.59 1.14 2.94
CA GLY A 136 -14.66 1.31 4.39
C GLY A 136 -14.54 2.75 4.89
N PHE A 137 -14.41 3.73 4.00
CA PHE A 137 -14.20 5.14 4.33
C PHE A 137 -15.51 5.91 4.47
N ILE A 138 -15.47 7.04 5.19
CA ILE A 138 -16.64 7.90 5.40
C ILE A 138 -17.04 8.63 4.12
N GLU A 139 -16.08 9.22 3.42
CA GLU A 139 -16.34 10.22 2.38
C GLU A 139 -16.75 9.61 1.03
N HIS A 140 -15.99 8.63 0.55
CA HIS A 140 -16.15 8.08 -0.80
C HIS A 140 -16.09 6.55 -0.80
N ASP A 141 -16.51 5.93 -1.90
CA ASP A 141 -16.52 4.48 -2.11
C ASP A 141 -15.32 3.98 -2.91
N GLN A 142 -15.25 2.66 -3.12
CA GLN A 142 -14.18 2.03 -3.87
C GLN A 142 -14.08 2.57 -5.31
N ASP A 143 -15.20 2.85 -5.99
CA ASP A 143 -15.18 3.32 -7.38
C ASP A 143 -14.47 4.66 -7.50
N TYR A 144 -14.71 5.57 -6.56
CA TYR A 144 -13.99 6.85 -6.50
C TYR A 144 -12.47 6.67 -6.32
N TYR A 145 -12.04 5.82 -5.38
CA TYR A 145 -10.61 5.64 -5.13
C TYR A 145 -9.93 4.81 -6.22
N LEU A 146 -10.63 3.87 -6.85
CA LEU A 146 -10.16 3.16 -8.04
C LEU A 146 -9.91 4.12 -9.19
N ALA A 147 -10.82 5.08 -9.43
CA ALA A 147 -10.61 6.10 -10.45
C ALA A 147 -9.34 6.92 -10.19
N LYS A 148 -9.06 7.29 -8.93
CA LYS A 148 -7.81 7.97 -8.55
C LYS A 148 -6.55 7.13 -8.79
N ILE A 149 -6.62 5.82 -8.49
CA ILE A 149 -5.50 4.91 -8.76
C ILE A 149 -5.26 4.82 -10.27
N GLN A 150 -6.33 4.66 -11.05
CA GLN A 150 -6.27 4.59 -12.50
C GLN A 150 -5.75 5.90 -13.12
N GLU A 151 -6.12 7.06 -12.58
CA GLU A 151 -5.59 8.36 -13.03
C GLU A 151 -4.08 8.45 -12.77
N LYS A 152 -3.62 8.02 -11.59
CA LYS A 152 -2.21 8.04 -11.21
C LYS A 152 -1.36 7.03 -12.01
N TYR A 153 -1.94 5.88 -12.33
CA TYR A 153 -1.29 4.78 -13.06
C TYR A 153 -2.16 4.39 -14.27
N PRO A 154 -2.12 5.17 -15.37
CA PRO A 154 -3.07 5.03 -16.47
C PRO A 154 -2.94 3.74 -17.28
N THR A 155 -1.81 3.04 -17.16
CA THR A 155 -1.55 1.77 -17.86
C THR A 155 -1.00 0.74 -16.88
N CYS A 156 -1.16 -0.55 -17.23
CA CYS A 156 -0.57 -1.62 -16.43
C CYS A 156 0.96 -1.54 -16.42
N GLU A 157 1.56 -1.01 -17.48
CA GLU A 157 3.00 -0.73 -17.52
C GLU A 157 3.39 0.32 -16.47
N LYS A 158 2.71 1.47 -16.43
CA LYS A 158 2.96 2.53 -15.45
C LYS A 158 2.78 2.05 -14.01
N LEU A 159 1.78 1.20 -13.76
CA LEU A 159 1.58 0.58 -12.45
C LEU A 159 2.77 -0.35 -12.10
N ARG A 160 3.21 -1.20 -13.03
CA ARG A 160 4.34 -2.12 -12.80
C ARG A 160 5.66 -1.38 -12.62
N GLU A 161 5.88 -0.28 -13.34
CA GLU A 161 7.07 0.58 -13.19
C GLU A 161 7.10 1.25 -11.81
N ALA A 162 5.96 1.72 -11.31
CA ALA A 162 5.85 2.32 -10.00
C ALA A 162 6.05 1.30 -8.85
N PHE A 163 5.73 0.03 -9.12
CA PHE A 163 5.82 -1.07 -8.17
C PHE A 163 6.58 -2.25 -8.77
N PRO A 164 7.91 -2.14 -8.96
CA PRO A 164 8.72 -3.16 -9.62
C PRO A 164 8.76 -4.46 -8.82
N SER A 165 8.83 -5.59 -9.52
CA SER A 165 9.04 -6.91 -8.90
C SER A 165 10.50 -7.04 -8.42
N SER A 166 10.71 -7.77 -7.32
CA SER A 166 12.04 -8.07 -6.78
C SER A 166 12.94 -8.82 -7.78
N SER A 167 12.35 -9.59 -8.70
CA SER A 167 13.11 -10.31 -9.74
C SER A 167 13.62 -9.39 -10.87
N VAL A 168 13.11 -8.16 -10.98
CA VAL A 168 13.45 -7.21 -12.05
C VAL A 168 14.68 -6.36 -11.68
N GLU A 169 14.97 -6.18 -10.39
CA GLU A 169 16.20 -5.48 -9.94
C GLU A 169 17.50 -6.15 -10.42
N ASN A 170 17.47 -7.45 -10.75
CA ASN A 170 18.63 -8.17 -11.29
C ASN A 170 18.86 -8.02 -12.80
N LYS A 171 17.98 -7.31 -13.54
CA LYS A 171 18.08 -7.23 -15.02
C LYS A 171 18.33 -5.86 -15.62
N GLU A 172 18.44 -4.79 -14.83
CA GLU A 172 18.74 -3.46 -15.38
C GLU A 172 19.78 -2.66 -14.57
N HIS A 173 21.00 -3.19 -14.48
CA HIS A 173 22.18 -2.31 -14.62
C HIS A 173 22.44 -2.04 -16.10
N THR A 174 21.52 -1.34 -16.74
CA THR A 174 21.81 -0.59 -17.97
C THR A 174 21.11 0.76 -17.99
N SER A 175 20.76 1.33 -16.83
CA SER A 175 20.49 2.77 -16.68
C SER A 175 21.81 3.57 -16.56
N SER A 176 22.73 3.40 -17.50
CA SER A 176 23.98 4.18 -17.57
C SER A 176 24.03 5.17 -18.74
N SER A 177 23.02 5.19 -19.61
CA SER A 177 23.07 6.01 -20.83
C SER A 177 22.44 7.40 -20.65
N VAL A 178 21.22 7.50 -20.12
CA VAL A 178 20.51 8.79 -20.03
C VAL A 178 21.11 9.71 -18.97
N PHE A 179 21.40 9.17 -17.78
CA PHE A 179 22.04 9.95 -16.70
C PHE A 179 23.45 10.40 -17.06
N LYS A 180 24.23 9.58 -17.77
CA LYS A 180 25.60 9.94 -18.17
C LYS A 180 25.61 11.07 -19.20
N VAL A 181 24.67 11.06 -20.16
CA VAL A 181 24.51 12.16 -21.13
C VAL A 181 24.06 13.45 -20.45
N LEU A 182 23.15 13.37 -19.47
CA LEU A 182 22.74 14.55 -18.70
C LEU A 182 23.89 15.11 -17.84
N TRP A 183 24.65 14.23 -17.18
CA TRP A 183 25.76 14.60 -16.31
C TRP A 183 26.95 15.19 -17.08
N GLU A 184 27.26 14.65 -18.26
CA GLU A 184 28.27 15.22 -19.16
C GLU A 184 27.89 16.61 -19.68
N LYS A 185 26.61 16.85 -19.98
CA LYS A 185 26.12 18.20 -20.34
C LYS A 185 26.23 19.18 -19.16
N LEU A 186 25.95 18.73 -17.95
CA LEU A 186 26.00 19.55 -16.74
C LEU A 186 27.44 19.94 -16.38
N ILE A 187 28.40 19.02 -16.51
CA ILE A 187 29.83 19.31 -16.30
C ILE A 187 30.36 20.30 -17.35
N LYS A 188 29.98 20.12 -18.62
CA LYS A 188 30.39 21.06 -19.67
C LYS A 188 29.86 22.47 -19.42
N TRP A 189 28.64 22.59 -18.89
CA TRP A 189 28.05 23.88 -18.54
C TRP A 189 28.78 24.54 -17.36
N LEU A 190 29.12 23.78 -16.32
CA LEU A 190 29.88 24.28 -15.16
C LEU A 190 31.31 24.70 -15.51
N LYS A 191 31.98 24.01 -16.44
CA LYS A 191 33.33 24.38 -16.91
C LYS A 191 33.35 25.61 -17.82
N PHE A 192 32.20 26.10 -18.27
CA PHE A 192 32.11 27.30 -19.11
C PHE A 192 31.99 28.59 -18.27
N TRP A 193 31.78 28.46 -16.96
CA TRP A 193 31.59 29.56 -16.00
C TRP A 193 32.73 29.69 -14.97
N LEU A 194 33.88 29.05 -15.24
CA LEU A 194 35.09 29.05 -14.43
C LEU A 194 36.29 29.33 -15.35
#